data_AF-A0A3S9BE64-F1
#
_entry.id   AF-A0A3S9BE64-F1
#
_cell.length_a   1.000
_cell.length_b   1.000
_cell.length_c   1.000
_cell.angle_alpha   90.00
_cell.angle_beta   90.00
_cell.angle_gamma   90.00
#
_symmetry.space_group_name_H-M   'P 1'
#
loop_
_entity.id
_entity.type
_entity.pdbx_description
1 polymer ?
#
loop_
_entity_poly.entity_id
_entity_poly.type
_entity_poly.pdbx_seq_one_letter_code
_entity_poly.pdbx_strand_id
1 'polypeptide(L)'
;MKKGKPFEVAVISDNSYENLVAEVKFTSKDVGLILSQEKSFEKIDISVFSFISDGENKFLDTDNIPEISIDLNVFLAAIDEAVQRLRLLDVPR
;
A
#
# COMPACT_ATOMS: atom_id res chain seq x y z
N MET A 1 -4.36 18.51 19.87
CA MET A 1 -3.85 17.20 19.42
C MET A 1 -3.35 17.38 17.99
N LYS A 2 -2.08 17.11 17.68
CA LYS A 2 -1.61 17.09 16.29
C LYS A 2 -2.37 15.97 15.58
N LYS A 3 -3.21 16.28 14.59
CA LYS A 3 -3.78 15.27 13.70
C LYS A 3 -2.60 14.65 12.96
N GLY A 4 -2.19 13.44 13.34
CA GLY A 4 -1.26 12.65 12.54
C GLY A 4 -1.84 12.46 11.13
N LYS A 5 -0.98 12.34 10.11
CA LYS A 5 -1.46 11.98 8.78
C LYS A 5 -2.17 10.61 8.87
N PRO A 6 -3.30 10.41 8.16
CA PRO A 6 -4.08 9.17 8.27
C PRO A 6 -3.35 7.93 7.67
N PHE A 7 -2.29 8.18 6.90
CA PHE A 7 -1.41 7.17 6.36
C PHE A 7 0.01 7.73 6.17
N GLU A 8 0.96 6.83 6.01
CA GLU A 8 2.35 7.10 5.67
C GLU A 8 2.72 6.34 4.40
N VAL A 9 3.59 6.94 3.57
CA VAL A 9 4.05 6.33 2.32
C VAL A 9 5.58 6.26 2.33
N ALA A 10 6.13 5.06 2.13
CA ALA A 10 7.55 4.83 1.92
C ALA A 10 7.76 4.25 0.53
N VAL A 11 8.80 4.69 -0.18
CA VAL A 11 9.23 4.03 -1.43
C VAL A 11 10.48 3.23 -1.11
N ILE A 12 10.45 1.95 -1.48
CA ILE A 12 11.52 0.99 -1.18
C ILE A 12 11.97 0.31 -2.48
N SER A 13 13.27 0.02 -2.56
CA SER A 13 13.81 -0.94 -3.51
C SER A 13 13.72 -2.32 -2.86
N ASP A 14 12.77 -3.13 -3.30
CA ASP A 14 12.60 -4.50 -2.82
C ASP A 14 13.30 -5.44 -3.80
N ASN A 15 14.16 -6.34 -3.32
CA ASN A 15 14.88 -7.30 -4.18
C ASN A 15 13.94 -8.31 -4.88
N SER A 16 12.70 -8.44 -4.40
CA SER A 16 11.65 -9.28 -4.99
C SER A 16 10.96 -8.60 -6.17
N TYR A 17 11.18 -7.29 -6.35
CA TYR A 17 10.63 -6.47 -7.41
C TYR A 17 11.78 -5.92 -8.28
N GLU A 18 11.64 -5.94 -9.60
CA GLU A 18 12.69 -5.38 -10.49
C GLU A 18 12.70 -3.83 -10.46
N ASN A 19 11.62 -3.21 -9.96
CA ASN A 19 11.42 -1.76 -9.89
C ASN A 19 11.06 -1.30 -8.47
N LEU A 20 11.06 0.02 -8.26
CA LEU A 20 10.63 0.63 -6.99
C LEU A 20 9.18 0.27 -6.65
N VAL A 21 8.91 0.02 -5.37
CA VAL A 21 7.54 -0.19 -4.85
C VAL A 21 7.24 0.84 -3.76
N ALA A 22 5.97 1.22 -3.64
CA ALA A 22 5.49 2.10 -2.59
C ALA A 22 4.71 1.29 -1.54
N GLU A 23 5.18 1.35 -0.30
CA GLU A 23 4.49 0.83 0.88
C GLU A 23 3.65 1.94 1.52
N VAL A 24 2.36 1.70 1.69
CA VAL A 24 1.42 2.57 2.40
C VAL A 24 1.06 1.92 3.73
N LYS A 25 1.16 2.68 4.83
CA LYS A 25 0.73 2.25 6.17
C LYS A 25 -0.40 3.14 6.65
N PHE A 26 -1.57 2.57 6.93
CA PHE A 26 -2.68 3.32 7.53
C PHE A 26 -2.47 3.41 9.05
N THR A 27 -2.26 4.61 9.58
CA THR A 27 -1.74 4.79 10.96
C THR A 27 -2.66 4.29 12.07
N SER A 28 -3.95 4.10 11.76
CA SER A 28 -4.97 3.64 12.72
C SER A 28 -5.43 2.20 12.48
N LYS A 29 -4.76 1.46 11.59
CA LYS A 29 -5.19 0.13 11.13
C LYS A 29 -3.98 -0.78 10.96
N ASP A 30 -4.15 -2.06 11.26
CA ASP A 30 -3.10 -3.08 11.02
C ASP A 30 -3.13 -3.60 9.58
N VAL A 31 -3.20 -2.66 8.63
CA VAL A 31 -3.27 -2.91 7.19
C VAL A 31 -2.39 -1.93 6.42
N GLY A 32 -1.78 -2.41 5.34
CA GLY A 32 -1.01 -1.62 4.42
C GLY A 32 -1.30 -1.99 2.97
N LEU A 33 -0.77 -1.16 2.06
CA LEU A 33 -0.79 -1.42 0.62
C LEU A 33 0.64 -1.49 0.11
N ILE A 34 0.89 -2.40 -0.82
CA ILE A 34 2.07 -2.37 -1.69
C ILE A 34 1.60 -1.99 -3.07
N LEU A 35 2.17 -0.93 -3.63
CA LEU A 35 1.89 -0.46 -4.97
C LEU A 35 3.15 -0.62 -5.84
N SER A 36 3.00 -1.24 -7.01
CA SER A 36 4.10 -1.41 -7.96
C SER A 36 3.66 -1.13 -9.41
N GLN A 37 4.59 -0.60 -10.21
CA GLN A 37 4.38 -0.31 -11.63
C GLN A 37 5.15 -1.26 -12.55
N GLU A 38 5.58 -2.42 -12.05
CA GLU A 38 6.52 -3.32 -12.75
C GLU A 38 6.13 -3.68 -14.18
N LYS A 39 4.83 -3.89 -14.42
CA LYS A 39 4.33 -4.32 -15.74
C LYS A 39 4.14 -3.16 -16.70
N SER A 40 3.87 -1.94 -16.21
CA SER A 40 3.57 -0.75 -17.01
C SER A 40 3.39 0.51 -16.14
N PHE A 41 3.86 1.66 -16.64
CA PHE A 41 3.60 2.98 -16.03
C PHE A 41 2.12 3.43 -16.07
N GLU A 42 1.33 2.85 -16.98
CA GLU A 42 -0.10 3.15 -17.13
C GLU A 42 -0.98 2.31 -16.20
N LYS A 43 -0.41 1.26 -15.60
CA LYS A 43 -1.11 0.37 -14.67
C LYS A 43 -0.43 0.44 -13.29
N ILE A 44 -1.18 0.10 -12.27
CA ILE A 44 -0.68 -0.01 -10.91
C ILE A 44 -1.18 -1.32 -10.34
N ASP A 45 -0.25 -2.18 -9.94
CA ASP A 45 -0.58 -3.37 -9.17
C ASP A 45 -0.70 -2.93 -7.71
N ILE A 46 -1.82 -3.28 -7.06
CA ILE A 46 -2.09 -2.94 -5.65
C ILE A 46 -2.32 -4.23 -4.88
N SER A 47 -1.41 -4.51 -3.95
CA SER A 47 -1.54 -5.62 -3.00
C SER A 47 -1.95 -5.07 -1.65
N VAL A 48 -2.97 -5.68 -1.03
CA VAL A 48 -3.39 -5.35 0.34
C VAL A 48 -2.79 -6.37 1.29
N PHE A 49 -2.20 -5.93 2.38
CA PHE A 49 -1.62 -6.84 3.37
C PHE A 49 -1.96 -6.40 4.80
N SER A 50 -2.00 -7.37 5.71
CA SER A 50 -2.17 -7.11 7.14
C SER A 50 -0.84 -7.23 7.87
N PHE A 51 -0.62 -6.38 8.87
CA PHE A 51 0.53 -6.47 9.77
C PHE A 51 0.34 -7.51 10.88
N ILE A 52 -0.82 -8.18 10.93
CA ILE A 52 -1.11 -9.22 11.91
C ILE A 52 -0.40 -10.52 11.47
N SER A 53 0.48 -11.02 12.33
CA SER A 53 1.43 -12.13 12.09
C SER A 53 0.82 -13.49 11.75
N ASP A 54 -0.52 -13.64 11.80
CA ASP A 54 -1.20 -14.93 11.71
C ASP A 54 -2.01 -15.06 10.39
N GLY A 55 -1.65 -14.26 9.38
CA GLY A 55 -2.50 -13.90 8.24
C GLY A 55 -2.81 -14.99 7.21
N GLU A 56 -1.89 -15.93 6.92
CA GLU A 56 -2.11 -16.94 5.86
C GLU A 56 -3.40 -17.76 6.08
N ASN A 57 -3.67 -18.13 7.33
CA ASN A 57 -4.84 -18.95 7.66
C ASN A 57 -6.17 -18.17 7.68
N LYS A 58 -6.13 -16.83 7.87
CA LYS A 58 -7.34 -16.01 7.99
C LYS A 58 -7.90 -15.50 6.66
N PHE A 59 -7.05 -15.35 5.64
CA PHE A 59 -7.52 -14.97 4.29
C PHE A 59 -8.12 -16.15 3.52
N LEU A 60 -7.73 -17.38 3.86
CA LEU A 60 -8.28 -18.62 3.28
C LEU A 60 -9.58 -19.06 3.97
N ASP A 61 -9.81 -18.63 5.21
CA ASP A 61 -11.06 -18.86 5.93
C ASP A 61 -12.11 -17.82 5.51
N THR A 62 -12.79 -18.09 4.39
CA THR A 62 -13.76 -17.18 3.77
C THR A 62 -14.96 -16.85 4.64
N ASP A 63 -15.19 -17.62 5.71
CA ASP A 63 -16.26 -17.39 6.68
C ASP A 63 -15.92 -16.25 7.66
N ASN A 64 -14.63 -15.86 7.78
CA ASN A 64 -14.14 -14.80 8.66
C ASN A 64 -13.14 -13.87 7.95
N ILE A 65 -13.45 -13.43 6.73
CA ILE A 65 -12.65 -12.39 6.05
C ILE A 65 -12.72 -11.12 6.91
N PRO A 66 -11.60 -10.64 7.49
CA PRO A 66 -11.63 -9.45 8.31
C PRO A 66 -12.05 -8.24 7.45
N GLU A 67 -13.22 -7.68 7.74
CA GLU A 67 -13.67 -6.46 7.08
C GLU A 67 -12.86 -5.26 7.59
N ILE A 68 -12.14 -4.62 6.67
CA ILE A 68 -11.35 -3.44 6.96
C ILE A 68 -12.13 -2.22 6.47
N SER A 69 -12.75 -1.48 7.39
CA SER A 69 -13.42 -0.22 7.08
C SER A 69 -12.42 0.94 7.06
N ILE A 70 -12.25 1.55 5.87
CA ILE A 70 -11.41 2.73 5.62
C ILE A 70 -12.26 3.77 4.87
N ASP A 71 -12.08 5.04 5.22
CA ASP A 71 -12.71 6.15 4.48
C ASP A 71 -12.21 6.16 3.02
N LEU A 72 -13.14 6.20 2.07
CA LEU A 72 -12.82 6.13 0.64
C LEU A 72 -11.86 7.24 0.19
N ASN A 73 -12.00 8.46 0.71
CA ASN A 73 -11.13 9.57 0.32
C ASN A 73 -9.73 9.37 0.87
N VAL A 74 -9.60 8.83 2.09
CA VAL A 74 -8.31 8.46 2.67
C VAL A 74 -7.63 7.37 1.84
N PHE A 75 -8.39 6.35 1.42
CA PHE A 75 -7.88 5.26 0.59
C PHE A 75 -7.36 5.77 -0.77
N LEU A 76 -8.16 6.58 -1.46
CA LEU A 76 -7.78 7.15 -2.76
C LEU A 76 -6.60 8.12 -2.64
N ALA A 77 -6.57 8.96 -1.60
CA ALA A 77 -5.45 9.87 -1.35
C ALA A 77 -4.14 9.11 -1.09
N ALA A 78 -4.19 7.98 -0.41
CA ALA A 78 -3.01 7.16 -0.15
C ALA A 78 -2.45 6.53 -1.44
N ILE A 79 -3.33 6.06 -2.32
CA ILE A 79 -2.95 5.52 -3.64
C ILE A 79 -2.33 6.63 -4.51
N ASP A 80 -2.96 7.80 -4.57
CA ASP A 80 -2.45 8.93 -5.37
C ASP A 80 -1.07 9.38 -4.88
N GLU A 81 -0.87 9.55 -3.57
CA GLU A 81 0.43 9.92 -3.01
C GLU A 81 1.52 8.87 -3.31
N ALA A 82 1.19 7.57 -3.23
CA ALA A 82 2.10 6.49 -3.56
C ALA A 82 2.50 6.48 -5.03
N VAL A 83 1.53 6.60 -5.95
CA VAL A 83 1.79 6.65 -7.39
C VAL A 83 2.62 7.87 -7.77
N GLN A 84 2.35 9.05 -7.19
CA GLN A 84 3.14 10.25 -7.43
C GLN A 84 4.59 10.08 -6.99
N ARG A 85 4.82 9.49 -5.81
CA ARG A 85 6.19 9.27 -5.31
C ARG A 85 6.97 8.26 -6.15
N LEU A 86 6.33 7.18 -6.61
CA LEU A 86 6.94 6.22 -7.52
C LEU A 86 7.41 6.91 -8.80
N ARG A 87 6.51 7.65 -9.45
CA ARG A 87 6.80 8.36 -10.70
C ARG A 87 7.93 9.38 -10.56
N LEU A 88 8.00 10.11 -9.44
CA LEU A 88 9.06 11.09 -9.20
C LEU A 88 10.45 10.46 -9.07
N LEU A 89 10.53 9.23 -8.57
CA LEU A 89 11.79 8.51 -8.37
C LEU A 89 12.19 7.65 -9.57
N ASP A 90 11.26 7.36 -10.47
CA ASP A 90 11.48 6.58 -11.70
C ASP A 90 11.89 7.43 -12.92
N VAL A 91 12.02 8.76 -12.75
CA VAL A 91 12.59 9.63 -13.80
C VAL A 91 14.12 9.51 -13.76
N PRO A 92 14.78 8.99 -14.82
CA PRO A 92 16.24 8.98 -14.87
C PRO A 92 16.77 10.41 -14.84
N ARG A 93 17.78 10.66 -13.98
CA ARG A 93 18.55 11.91 -13.98
C ARG A 93 19.47 12.01 -15.19
#